data_AF-A0A4V2VDU8-F1
#
_entry.id   AF-A0A4V2VDU8-F1
#
_cell.length_a   1.000
_cell.length_b   1.000
_cell.length_c   1.000
_cell.angle_alpha   90.00
_cell.angle_beta   90.00
_cell.angle_gamma   90.00
#
_symmetry.space_group_name_H-M   'P 1'
#
loop_
_entity.id
_entity.type
_entity.pdbx_description
1 polymer ?
#
loop_
_entity_poly.entity_id
_entity_poly.type
_entity_poly.pdbx_seq_one_letter_code
_entity_poly.pdbx_strand_id
1 'polypeptide(L)'
;MKITSAIREWLADVRYRRRIRQIALYHQRSGAIAPYAVAAHEIYLRRKLEDFRDFASKRYLDDRSLTLDEIKQEWLDIVVKPMARSEFTRDDAKSLKAAIVAIPNSETFVGEAKKAREADIREAIATAKSGTVYTGRFA
;
A
#
# COMPACT_ATOMS: atom_id res chain seq x y z
N MET A 1 25.88 1.20 5.23
CA MET A 1 25.01 0.06 4.82
C MET A 1 23.88 0.42 3.83
N LYS A 2 23.81 1.64 3.26
CA LYS A 2 22.71 2.02 2.32
C LYS A 2 22.93 1.57 0.87
N ILE A 3 24.18 1.32 0.46
CA ILE A 3 24.53 0.94 -0.92
C ILE A 3 24.16 -0.52 -1.20
N THR A 4 24.33 -1.40 -0.20
CA THR A 4 24.03 -2.82 -0.34
C THR A 4 22.52 -3.11 -0.42
N SER A 5 21.68 -2.30 0.23
CA SER A 5 20.21 -2.41 0.11
C SER A 5 19.72 -1.97 -1.27
N ALA A 6 20.23 -0.86 -1.80
CA ALA A 6 19.89 -0.36 -3.14
C ALA A 6 20.30 -1.34 -4.25
N ILE A 7 21.46 -1.99 -4.13
CA ILE A 7 21.90 -3.04 -5.06
C ILE A 7 21.00 -4.28 -4.96
N ARG A 8 20.55 -4.63 -3.75
CA ARG A 8 19.67 -5.79 -3.52
C ARG A 8 18.27 -5.54 -4.08
N GLU A 9 17.73 -4.33 -3.92
CA GLU A 9 16.50 -3.86 -4.57
C GLU A 9 16.64 -3.86 -6.09
N TRP A 10 17.74 -3.33 -6.62
CA TRP A 10 18.00 -3.33 -8.07
C TRP A 10 18.07 -4.76 -8.64
N LEU A 11 18.74 -5.69 -7.94
CA LEU A 11 18.79 -7.10 -8.33
C LEU A 11 17.44 -7.83 -8.19
N ALA A 12 16.61 -7.43 -7.24
CA ALA A 12 15.24 -7.94 -7.11
C ALA A 12 14.38 -7.45 -8.30
N ASP A 13 14.50 -6.17 -8.65
CA ASP A 13 13.80 -5.54 -9.76
C ASP A 13 14.24 -6.11 -11.12
N VAL A 14 15.54 -6.36 -11.34
CA VAL A 14 16.05 -7.02 -12.56
C VAL A 14 15.53 -8.45 -12.69
N ARG A 15 15.54 -9.23 -11.61
CA ARG A 15 15.00 -10.61 -11.61
C ARG A 15 13.49 -10.61 -11.86
N TYR A 16 12.79 -9.63 -11.31
CA TYR A 16 11.37 -9.44 -11.49
C TYR A 16 11.00 -9.10 -12.95
N ARG A 17 11.70 -8.14 -13.56
CA ARG A 17 11.54 -7.80 -14.99
C ARG A 17 11.82 -8.99 -15.90
N ARG A 18 12.83 -9.81 -15.59
CA ARG A 18 13.10 -11.06 -16.32
C ARG A 18 11.94 -12.06 -16.21
N ARG A 19 11.35 -12.20 -15.02
CA ARG A 19 10.22 -13.12 -14.79
C ARG A 19 8.97 -12.67 -15.54
N ILE A 20 8.64 -11.38 -15.52
CA ILE A 20 7.55 -10.80 -16.32
C ILE A 20 7.79 -11.05 -17.81
N ARG A 21 9.03 -10.82 -18.29
CA ARG A 21 9.38 -11.07 -19.69
C ARG A 21 9.28 -12.55 -20.09
N GLN A 22 9.65 -13.48 -19.21
CA GLN A 22 9.52 -14.92 -19.47
C GLN A 22 8.04 -15.37 -19.53
N ILE A 23 7.21 -14.87 -18.61
CA ILE A 23 5.76 -15.11 -18.61
C ILE A 23 5.14 -14.52 -19.88
N ALA A 24 5.53 -13.30 -20.27
CA ALA A 24 5.08 -12.65 -21.48
C ALA A 24 5.45 -13.45 -22.76
N LEU A 25 6.69 -13.94 -22.86
CA LEU A 25 7.13 -14.76 -23.99
C LEU A 25 6.40 -16.11 -24.08
N TYR A 26 6.10 -16.72 -22.92
CA TYR A 26 5.35 -17.98 -22.86
C TYR A 26 3.90 -17.80 -23.36
N HIS A 27 3.21 -16.72 -22.94
CA HIS A 27 1.82 -16.44 -23.35
C HIS A 27 1.70 -15.80 -24.75
N GLN A 28 2.69 -15.03 -25.19
CA GLN A 28 2.75 -14.54 -26.57
C GLN A 28 2.85 -15.70 -27.57
N ARG A 29 3.61 -16.74 -27.23
CA ARG A 29 3.68 -17.98 -28.03
C ARG A 29 2.38 -18.78 -28.04
N SER A 30 1.49 -18.59 -27.06
CA SER A 30 0.19 -19.26 -26.99
C SER A 30 -0.96 -18.49 -27.65
N GLY A 31 -0.68 -17.39 -28.37
CA GLY A 31 -1.69 -16.60 -29.10
C GLY A 31 -2.68 -15.84 -28.21
N ALA A 32 -2.44 -15.81 -26.89
CA ALA A 32 -3.39 -15.29 -25.91
C ALA A 32 -2.90 -13.93 -25.38
N ILE A 33 -3.24 -12.85 -26.10
CA ILE A 33 -2.91 -11.47 -25.70
C ILE A 33 -3.64 -11.07 -24.40
N ALA A 34 -4.84 -11.63 -24.17
CA ALA A 34 -5.69 -11.35 -23.02
C ALA A 34 -5.06 -11.72 -21.65
N PRO A 35 -4.55 -12.94 -21.40
CA PRO A 35 -3.99 -13.31 -20.10
C PRO A 35 -2.72 -12.53 -19.71
N TYR A 36 -1.90 -12.08 -20.67
CA TYR A 36 -0.77 -11.18 -20.37
C TYR A 36 -1.23 -9.81 -19.89
N ALA A 37 -2.21 -9.21 -20.58
CA ALA A 37 -2.76 -7.91 -20.18
C ALA A 37 -3.37 -7.97 -18.78
N VAL A 38 -4.08 -9.07 -18.46
CA VAL A 38 -4.65 -9.32 -17.13
C VAL A 38 -3.55 -9.49 -16.07
N ALA A 39 -2.51 -10.29 -16.34
CA ALA A 39 -1.42 -10.48 -15.38
C ALA A 39 -0.60 -9.19 -15.14
N ALA A 40 -0.33 -8.42 -16.20
CA ALA A 40 0.34 -7.13 -16.08
C ALA A 40 -0.49 -6.12 -15.29
N HIS A 41 -1.81 -6.10 -15.52
CA HIS A 41 -2.76 -5.26 -14.80
C HIS A 41 -2.86 -5.66 -13.31
N GLU A 42 -2.92 -6.96 -13.00
CA GLU A 42 -2.93 -7.43 -11.61
C GLU A 42 -1.64 -7.05 -10.87
N ILE A 43 -0.48 -7.21 -11.53
CA ILE A 43 0.82 -6.78 -11.01
C ILE A 43 0.82 -5.28 -10.71
N TYR A 44 0.30 -4.47 -11.64
CA TYR A 44 0.21 -3.03 -11.49
C TYR A 44 -0.63 -2.64 -10.26
N LEU A 45 -1.81 -3.23 -10.09
CA LEU A 45 -2.68 -2.97 -8.95
C LEU A 45 -2.04 -3.41 -7.63
N ARG A 46 -1.39 -4.59 -7.59
CA ARG A 46 -0.65 -5.06 -6.41
C ARG A 46 0.44 -4.08 -6.01
N ARG A 47 1.22 -3.59 -6.97
CA ARG A 47 2.26 -2.59 -6.70
C ARG A 47 1.69 -1.29 -6.14
N LYS A 48 0.52 -0.84 -6.64
CA LYS A 48 -0.15 0.35 -6.08
C LYS A 48 -0.64 0.14 -4.65
N LEU A 49 -0.99 -1.09 -4.25
CA LEU A 49 -1.31 -1.41 -2.87
C LEU A 49 -0.06 -1.45 -1.98
N GLU A 50 1.07 -1.91 -2.50
CA GLU A 50 2.37 -1.81 -1.83
C GLU A 50 2.78 -0.34 -1.64
N ASP A 51 2.67 0.49 -2.70
CA ASP A 51 2.93 1.93 -2.62
C ASP A 51 2.04 2.61 -1.55
N PHE A 52 0.76 2.21 -1.45
CA PHE A 52 -0.14 2.71 -0.41
C PHE A 52 0.33 2.32 1.00
N ARG A 53 0.77 1.07 1.20
CA ARG A 53 1.25 0.59 2.51
C ARG A 53 2.51 1.33 2.94
N ASP A 54 3.42 1.59 2.01
CA ASP A 54 4.63 2.37 2.26
C ASP A 54 4.29 3.83 2.59
N PHE A 55 3.38 4.44 1.83
CA PHE A 55 2.86 5.78 2.11
C PHE A 55 2.21 5.85 3.48
N ALA A 56 1.30 4.94 3.81
CA ALA A 56 0.59 4.93 5.08
C ALA A 56 1.53 4.73 6.27
N SER A 57 2.52 3.84 6.12
CA SER A 57 3.54 3.59 7.15
C SER A 57 4.40 4.82 7.40
N LYS A 58 4.83 5.50 6.34
CA LYS A 58 5.58 6.74 6.47
C LYS A 58 4.73 7.85 7.08
N ARG A 59 3.52 8.05 6.57
CA ARG A 59 2.61 9.12 7.01
C ARG A 59 2.26 8.98 8.49
N TYR A 60 2.05 7.75 8.97
CA TYR A 60 1.82 7.46 10.39
C TYR A 60 3.03 7.79 11.27
N LEU A 61 4.26 7.50 10.80
CA LEU A 61 5.46 7.83 11.54
C LEU A 61 5.73 9.34 11.58
N ASP A 62 5.40 10.04 10.49
CA ASP A 62 5.50 11.49 10.38
C ASP A 62 4.46 12.18 11.30
N ASP A 63 3.25 11.65 11.36
CA ASP A 63 2.16 12.17 12.20
C ASP A 63 1.28 11.05 12.77
N ARG A 64 1.48 10.76 14.05
CA ARG A 64 0.75 9.70 14.79
C ARG A 64 -0.65 10.11 15.23
N SER A 65 -1.02 11.38 15.08
CA SER A 65 -2.36 11.86 15.43
C SER A 65 -3.40 11.47 14.39
N LEU A 66 -2.96 11.20 13.15
CA LEU A 66 -3.84 10.86 12.05
C LEU A 66 -4.49 9.49 12.23
N THR A 67 -5.78 9.47 11.93
CA THR A 67 -6.56 8.24 11.80
C THR A 67 -6.22 7.54 10.49
N LEU A 68 -6.48 6.23 10.42
CA LEU A 68 -6.27 5.49 9.19
C LEU A 68 -7.14 6.02 8.04
N ASP A 69 -8.37 6.42 8.35
CA ASP A 69 -9.31 6.90 7.33
C ASP A 69 -8.83 8.22 6.70
N GLU A 70 -8.21 9.10 7.49
CA GLU A 70 -7.55 10.31 6.97
C GLU A 70 -6.38 9.96 6.04
N ILE A 71 -5.51 9.03 6.45
CA ILE A 71 -4.38 8.57 5.62
C ILE A 71 -4.89 7.92 4.32
N LYS A 72 -5.95 7.11 4.39
CA LYS A 72 -6.61 6.53 3.22
C LYS A 72 -7.15 7.63 2.31
N GLN A 73 -7.83 8.62 2.87
CA GLN A 73 -8.41 9.72 2.10
C GLN A 73 -7.35 10.58 1.41
N GLU A 74 -6.24 10.90 2.10
CA GLU A 74 -5.08 11.58 1.50
C GLU A 74 -4.57 10.80 0.27
N TRP A 75 -4.38 9.49 0.39
CA TRP A 75 -3.92 8.66 -0.73
C TRP A 75 -4.93 8.60 -1.89
N LEU A 76 -6.22 8.42 -1.58
CA LEU A 76 -7.29 8.43 -2.59
C LEU A 76 -7.30 9.74 -3.36
N ASP A 77 -7.01 10.85 -2.69
CA ASP A 77 -7.00 12.18 -3.28
C ASP A 77 -5.78 12.43 -4.17
N ILE A 78 -4.60 11.94 -3.76
CA ILE A 78 -3.34 12.11 -4.49
C ILE A 78 -3.25 11.16 -5.69
N VAL A 79 -3.75 9.93 -5.57
CA VAL A 79 -3.54 8.87 -6.57
C VAL A 79 -4.82 8.50 -7.31
N VAL A 80 -5.89 8.17 -6.59
CA VAL A 80 -7.11 7.61 -7.20
C VAL A 80 -7.92 8.67 -7.93
N LYS A 81 -8.09 9.86 -7.36
CA LYS A 81 -8.82 10.96 -7.99
C LYS A 81 -8.20 11.35 -9.35
N PRO A 82 -6.87 11.53 -9.49
CA PRO A 82 -6.26 11.75 -10.80
C PRO A 82 -6.46 10.58 -11.77
N MET A 83 -6.29 9.33 -11.32
CA MET A 83 -6.51 8.14 -12.18
C MET A 83 -7.96 8.04 -12.70
N ALA A 84 -8.94 8.44 -11.89
CA ALA A 84 -10.35 8.41 -12.29
C ALA A 84 -10.72 9.41 -13.40
N ARG A 85 -9.91 10.47 -13.59
CA ARG A 85 -10.12 11.49 -14.63
C ARG A 85 -9.78 10.98 -16.03
N SER A 86 -8.88 10.01 -16.14
CA SER A 86 -8.48 9.41 -17.42
C SER A 86 -9.42 8.24 -17.76
N GLU A 87 -9.91 8.21 -19.01
CA GLU A 87 -10.77 7.12 -19.50
C GLU A 87 -10.05 5.77 -19.53
N PHE A 88 -8.72 5.77 -19.70
CA PHE A 88 -7.90 4.57 -19.76
C PHE A 88 -7.63 3.92 -18.39
N THR A 89 -7.78 4.67 -17.30
CA THR A 89 -7.44 4.20 -15.93
C THR A 89 -8.61 4.29 -14.96
N ARG A 90 -9.81 4.61 -15.46
CA ARG A 90 -11.00 4.82 -14.63
C ARG A 90 -11.44 3.56 -13.90
N ASP A 91 -11.38 2.40 -14.57
CA ASP A 91 -11.78 1.13 -13.95
C ASP A 91 -10.72 0.64 -12.95
N ASP A 92 -9.44 0.86 -13.24
CA ASP A 92 -8.33 0.64 -12.30
C ASP A 92 -8.52 1.49 -11.02
N ALA A 93 -8.93 2.75 -11.16
CA ALA A 93 -9.19 3.65 -10.04
C ALA A 93 -10.35 3.15 -9.16
N LYS A 94 -11.41 2.60 -9.75
CA LYS A 94 -12.52 1.98 -9.00
C LYS A 94 -12.04 0.77 -8.20
N SER A 95 -11.30 -0.12 -8.86
CA SER A 95 -10.72 -1.32 -8.22
C SER A 95 -9.77 -0.97 -7.09
N LEU A 96 -8.89 0.03 -7.29
CA LEU A 96 -7.96 0.49 -6.28
C LEU A 96 -8.68 1.11 -5.08
N LYS A 97 -9.70 1.94 -5.33
CA LYS A 97 -10.52 2.53 -4.26
C LYS A 97 -11.15 1.45 -3.39
N ALA A 98 -11.80 0.47 -4.00
CA ALA A 98 -12.44 -0.63 -3.29
C ALA A 98 -11.43 -1.43 -2.46
N ALA A 99 -10.27 -1.74 -3.04
CA ALA A 99 -9.20 -2.47 -2.35
C ALA A 99 -8.68 -1.68 -1.13
N ILE A 100 -8.36 -0.39 -1.28
CA ILE A 100 -7.82 0.45 -0.19
C ILE A 100 -8.80 0.63 0.95
N VAL A 101 -10.09 0.85 0.63
CA VAL A 101 -11.14 0.94 1.65
C VAL A 101 -11.23 -0.38 2.42
N ALA A 102 -11.17 -1.51 1.73
CA ALA A 102 -11.26 -2.85 2.31
C ALA A 102 -10.02 -3.29 3.11
N ILE A 103 -8.86 -2.64 2.96
CA ILE A 103 -7.67 -3.00 3.74
C ILE A 103 -7.95 -2.76 5.24
N PRO A 104 -7.83 -3.80 6.09
CA PRO A 104 -8.01 -3.66 7.52
C PRO A 104 -6.83 -2.92 8.17
N ASN A 105 -7.09 -2.29 9.31
CA ASN A 105 -6.08 -1.51 10.05
C ASN A 105 -4.82 -2.33 10.37
N SER A 106 -4.98 -3.63 10.64
CA SER A 106 -3.90 -4.56 10.96
C SER A 106 -2.92 -4.83 9.81
N GLU A 107 -3.35 -4.61 8.57
CA GLU A 107 -2.59 -4.89 7.34
C GLU A 107 -2.12 -3.65 6.60
N THR A 108 -2.42 -2.46 7.14
CA THR A 108 -2.08 -1.20 6.47
C THR A 108 -0.62 -0.80 6.72
N PHE A 109 -0.15 -0.98 7.96
CA PHE A 109 1.19 -0.56 8.37
C PHE A 109 2.20 -1.70 8.26
N VAL A 110 3.42 -1.37 7.83
CA VAL A 110 4.52 -2.33 7.64
C VAL A 110 5.75 -1.88 8.45
N GLY A 111 6.57 -2.84 8.85
CA GLY A 111 7.87 -2.56 9.48
C GLY A 111 7.77 -1.82 10.82
N GLU A 112 8.48 -0.69 10.92
CA GLU A 112 8.56 0.11 12.14
C GLU A 112 7.23 0.77 12.51
N ALA A 113 6.46 1.22 11.51
CA ALA A 113 5.14 1.82 11.72
C ALA A 113 4.18 0.82 12.37
N LYS A 114 4.22 -0.45 11.95
CA LYS A 114 3.43 -1.52 12.56
C LYS A 114 3.76 -1.71 14.04
N LYS A 115 5.06 -1.74 14.38
CA LYS A 115 5.52 -1.89 15.77
C LYS A 115 5.12 -0.70 16.63
N ALA A 116 5.28 0.51 16.12
CA ALA A 116 4.86 1.74 16.79
C ALA A 116 3.36 1.71 17.07
N ARG A 117 2.55 1.38 16.06
CA ARG A 117 1.09 1.31 16.20
C ARG A 117 0.65 0.28 17.23
N GLU A 118 1.26 -0.91 17.24
CA GLU A 118 0.95 -1.93 18.24
C GLU A 118 1.31 -1.47 19.66
N ALA A 119 2.40 -0.72 19.83
CA ALA A 119 2.76 -0.13 21.11
C ALA A 119 1.73 0.93 21.55
N ASP A 120 1.37 1.84 20.64
CA ASP A 120 0.39 2.90 20.90
C ASP A 120 -0.99 2.30 21.30
N ILE A 121 -1.42 1.21 20.64
CA ILE A 121 -2.65 0.49 21.00
C ILE A 121 -2.54 -0.14 22.39
N ARG A 122 -1.41 -0.77 22.73
CA ARG A 122 -1.21 -1.37 24.06
C ARG A 122 -1.23 -0.31 25.15
N GLU A 123 -0.61 0.84 24.90
CA GLU A 123 -0.64 1.98 25.81
C GLU A 123 -2.07 2.49 26.01
N ALA A 124 -2.81 2.72 24.93
CA ALA A 124 -4.21 3.15 25.01
C ALA A 124 -5.08 2.16 25.79
N ILE A 125 -4.89 0.85 25.61
CA ILE A 125 -5.59 -0.18 26.37
C ILE A 125 -5.20 -0.14 27.86
N ALA A 126 -3.91 0.01 28.16
CA ALA A 126 -3.43 0.11 29.54
C ALA A 126 -4.00 1.35 30.24
N THR A 127 -4.03 2.50 29.56
CA THR A 127 -4.64 3.73 30.09
C THR A 127 -6.15 3.54 30.30
N ALA A 128 -6.88 2.97 29.34
CA ALA A 128 -8.30 2.71 29.48
C ALA A 128 -8.63 1.77 30.66
N LYS A 129 -7.80 0.74 30.89
CA LYS A 129 -7.95 -0.18 32.04
C LYS A 129 -7.64 0.47 33.39
N SER A 130 -6.79 1.48 33.42
CA SER A 130 -6.38 2.18 34.64
C SER A 130 -7.45 3.12 35.22
N GLY A 131 -8.59 3.31 34.54
CA GLY A 131 -9.69 4.16 35.02
C GLY A 131 -9.41 5.66 34.98
N THR A 132 -8.16 6.07 34.71
CA THR A 132 -7.83 7.43 34.30
C THR A 132 -8.42 7.67 32.92
N VAL A 133 -9.42 8.55 32.82
CA VAL A 133 -9.98 9.02 31.55
C VAL A 133 -8.81 9.36 30.63
N TYR A 134 -8.66 8.59 29.55
CA TYR A 134 -7.71 8.88 28.50
C TYR A 134 -8.07 10.25 27.91
N THR A 135 -7.41 11.30 28.39
CA THR A 135 -7.39 12.62 27.77
C THR A 135 -6.40 12.57 26.61
N GLY A 136 -6.62 11.62 25.69
CA GLY A 136 -6.02 11.70 24.37
C GLY A 136 -6.42 13.03 23.77
N ARG A 137 -5.44 13.84 23.39
CA ARG A 137 -5.64 15.09 22.66
C ARG A 137 -6.45 14.81 21.39
N PHE A 138 -7.76 14.96 21.50
CA PHE A 138 -8.65 15.32 20.41
C PHE A 138 -8.97 16.80 20.62
N ALA A 139 -8.19 17.65 19.97
CA ALA A 139 -8.51 19.04 19.69
C ALA A 139 -7.91 19.38 18.33
#